data_AF-A0A1W1CX54-F1
#
_entry.id   AF-A0A1W1CX54-F1
#
_cell.length_a   1.000
_cell.length_b   1.000
_cell.length_c   1.000
_cell.angle_alpha   90.00
_cell.angle_beta   90.00
_cell.angle_gamma   90.00
#
_symmetry.space_group_name_H-M   'P 1'
#
loop_
_entity.id
_entity.type
_entity.pdbx_description
1 polymer ?
#
loop_
_entity_poly.entity_id
_entity_poly.type
_entity_poly.pdbx_seq_one_letter_code
_entity_poly.pdbx_strand_id
1 'polypeptide(L)'
;MELKDVILSTLAEMEEEKPLENVEESVVIEDVVTKTVEPIEENRGETSEMTIESELLYLNSIRERLLVLFEGFQAPNNANIEAKIDMTLNFLEYTLATIDERVEKLERGNS
;
A
#
# COMPACT_ATOMS: atom_id res chain seq x y z
N MET A 1 23.11 -25.53 -11.52
CA MET A 1 22.26 -24.89 -12.55
C MET A 1 22.86 -23.53 -12.81
N GLU A 2 22.91 -23.11 -14.07
CA GLU A 2 23.32 -21.74 -14.39
C GLU A 2 22.16 -20.78 -14.13
N LEU A 3 22.44 -19.52 -13.83
CA LEU A 3 21.40 -18.53 -13.49
C LEU A 3 20.34 -18.39 -14.61
N LYS A 4 20.76 -18.60 -15.86
CA LYS A 4 19.93 -18.63 -17.05
C LYS A 4 18.85 -19.71 -17.00
N ASP A 5 19.17 -20.89 -16.47
CA ASP A 5 18.24 -22.04 -16.40
C ASP A 5 17.11 -21.74 -15.41
N VAL A 6 17.44 -21.11 -14.28
CA VAL A 6 16.49 -20.71 -13.22
C VAL A 6 15.50 -19.67 -13.76
N ILE A 7 16.00 -18.64 -14.46
CA ILE A 7 15.17 -17.59 -15.06
C ILE A 7 14.23 -18.18 -16.12
N LEU A 8 14.71 -19.11 -16.95
CA LEU A 8 13.89 -19.80 -17.95
C LEU A 8 12.80 -20.67 -17.30
N SER A 9 13.08 -21.36 -16.19
CA SER A 9 12.04 -22.12 -15.48
C SER A 9 10.94 -21.23 -14.89
N THR A 10 11.29 -20.09 -14.27
CA THR A 10 10.29 -19.18 -13.70
C THR A 10 9.45 -18.48 -14.78
N LEU A 11 10.05 -18.11 -15.91
CA LEU A 11 9.30 -17.54 -17.04
C LEU A 11 8.30 -18.55 -17.64
N ALA A 12 8.69 -19.81 -17.77
CA ALA A 12 7.80 -20.86 -18.25
C ALA A 12 6.62 -21.12 -17.28
N GLU A 13 6.88 -21.08 -15.97
CA GLU A 13 5.86 -21.25 -14.92
C GLU A 13 4.82 -20.11 -14.93
N MET A 14 5.23 -18.88 -15.31
CA MET A 14 4.33 -17.74 -15.48
C MET A 14 3.53 -17.75 -16.79
N GLU A 15 4.00 -18.42 -17.85
CA GLU A 15 3.29 -18.50 -19.15
C GLU A 15 2.18 -19.57 -19.18
N GLU A 16 2.14 -20.52 -18.22
CA GLU A 16 1.09 -21.55 -18.15
C GLU A 16 -0.23 -21.06 -17.52
N GLU A 17 -0.25 -19.93 -16.80
CA GLU A 17 -1.48 -19.34 -16.24
C GLU A 17 -2.31 -18.64 -17.33
N LYS A 18 -3.19 -19.40 -17.98
CA LYS A 18 -4.19 -18.86 -18.91
C LYS A 18 -5.19 -17.95 -18.20
N PRO A 19 -5.64 -16.85 -18.83
CA PRO A 19 -6.58 -15.91 -18.22
C PRO A 19 -7.95 -16.57 -17.99
N LEU A 20 -8.46 -16.44 -16.77
CA LEU A 20 -9.84 -16.80 -16.45
C LEU A 20 -10.80 -15.71 -16.94
N GLU A 21 -11.80 -16.12 -17.72
CA GLU A 21 -12.87 -15.23 -18.18
C GLU A 21 -13.79 -14.82 -17.02
N ASN A 22 -13.99 -13.51 -16.91
CA ASN A 22 -15.27 -12.84 -16.70
C ASN A 22 -16.11 -13.17 -15.44
N VAL A 23 -16.12 -12.24 -14.47
CA VAL A 23 -17.30 -11.96 -13.65
C VAL A 23 -17.51 -10.45 -13.59
N GLU A 24 -18.63 -9.98 -14.15
CA GLU A 24 -19.17 -8.65 -13.89
C GLU A 24 -19.77 -8.61 -12.49
N GLU A 25 -19.30 -7.75 -11.59
CA GLU A 25 -20.19 -7.25 -10.52
C GLU A 25 -19.85 -5.81 -10.13
N SER A 26 -20.86 -4.95 -10.26
CA SER A 26 -20.74 -3.50 -10.08
C SER A 26 -20.64 -3.11 -8.62
N VAL A 27 -19.53 -2.45 -8.25
CA VAL A 27 -19.36 -1.85 -6.92
C VAL A 27 -20.29 -0.64 -6.75
N VAL A 28 -21.38 -0.83 -6.02
CA VAL A 28 -22.25 0.27 -5.56
C VAL A 28 -21.61 0.91 -4.34
N ILE A 29 -21.38 2.22 -4.42
CA ILE A 29 -20.86 3.04 -3.33
C ILE A 29 -22.08 3.58 -2.56
N GLU A 30 -22.34 3.08 -1.35
CA GLU A 30 -23.35 3.66 -0.45
C GLU A 30 -22.75 4.09 0.89
N ASP A 31 -22.73 5.41 1.07
CA ASP A 31 -22.46 6.14 2.31
C ASP A 31 -23.72 6.14 3.18
N VAL A 32 -23.70 5.43 4.31
CA VAL A 32 -24.78 5.49 5.32
C VAL A 32 -24.20 5.62 6.73
N VAL A 33 -24.19 6.86 7.21
CA VAL A 33 -24.10 7.21 8.63
C VAL A 33 -25.38 6.78 9.35
N THR A 34 -25.30 5.90 10.35
CA THR A 34 -26.31 5.79 11.42
C THR A 34 -25.68 5.61 12.80
N LYS A 35 -26.05 6.48 13.75
CA LYS A 35 -25.64 6.45 15.16
C LYS A 35 -26.51 5.49 15.98
N THR A 36 -25.92 4.79 16.95
CA THR A 36 -26.63 4.27 18.14
C THR A 36 -25.78 4.36 19.42
N VAL A 37 -26.45 4.64 20.54
CA VAL A 37 -25.93 5.14 21.84
C VAL A 37 -26.72 4.39 22.94
N GLU A 38 -26.20 3.91 24.07
CA GLU A 38 -24.88 4.00 24.75
C GLU A 38 -24.57 2.62 25.45
N PRO A 39 -23.77 2.37 26.53
CA PRO A 39 -23.21 3.24 27.58
C PRO A 39 -21.70 3.09 27.91
N ILE A 40 -21.26 3.95 28.84
CA ILE A 40 -19.88 4.23 29.26
C ILE A 40 -19.28 3.15 30.18
N GLU A 41 -18.09 2.64 29.84
CA GLU A 41 -17.16 1.93 30.77
C GLU A 41 -15.75 2.55 30.67
N GLU A 42 -15.44 3.43 31.61
CA GLU A 42 -14.12 3.64 32.23
C GLU A 42 -12.85 3.75 31.36
N ASN A 43 -12.66 4.90 30.69
CA ASN A 43 -11.43 5.71 30.66
C ASN A 43 -10.07 4.96 30.66
N ARG A 44 -9.90 3.98 29.75
CA ARG A 44 -8.64 3.22 29.60
C ARG A 44 -8.35 2.72 28.18
N GLY A 45 -9.24 3.00 27.21
CA GLY A 45 -9.14 2.55 25.81
C GLY A 45 -8.79 3.62 24.77
N GLU A 46 -9.02 4.91 25.08
CA GLU A 46 -8.90 6.02 24.12
C GLU A 46 -7.50 6.12 23.48
N THR A 47 -6.45 5.80 24.22
CA THR A 47 -5.07 5.83 23.71
C THR A 47 -4.76 4.70 22.72
N SER A 48 -5.33 3.50 22.92
CA SER A 48 -5.13 2.38 21.99
C SER A 48 -5.93 2.53 20.70
N GLU A 49 -7.16 3.06 20.78
CA GLU A 49 -7.97 3.30 19.58
C GLU A 49 -7.33 4.39 18.71
N MET A 50 -6.88 5.49 19.34
CA MET A 50 -6.19 6.58 18.65
C MET A 50 -4.85 6.15 18.01
N THR A 51 -4.10 5.22 18.61
CA THR A 51 -2.88 4.70 17.96
C THR A 51 -3.21 3.83 16.74
N ILE A 52 -4.24 2.98 16.83
CA ILE A 52 -4.71 2.14 15.71
C ILE A 52 -5.22 3.01 14.54
N GLU A 53 -6.05 4.02 14.82
CA GLU A 53 -6.53 4.96 13.79
C GLU A 53 -5.36 5.70 13.13
N SER A 54 -4.37 6.16 13.91
CA SER A 54 -3.20 6.86 13.38
C SER A 54 -2.36 5.98 12.45
N GLU A 55 -2.28 4.67 12.72
CA GLU A 55 -1.52 3.72 11.90
C GLU A 55 -2.30 3.33 10.65
N LEU A 56 -3.60 3.12 10.76
CA LEU A 56 -4.48 2.88 9.62
C LEU A 56 -4.46 4.06 8.64
N LEU A 57 -4.46 5.30 9.14
CA LEU A 57 -4.29 6.50 8.32
C LEU A 57 -2.90 6.55 7.65
N TYR A 58 -1.84 6.25 8.39
CA TYR A 58 -0.48 6.23 7.87
C TYR A 58 -0.31 5.21 6.72
N LEU A 59 -0.77 3.96 6.93
CA LEU A 59 -0.71 2.88 5.95
C LEU A 59 -1.57 3.18 4.71
N ASN A 60 -2.77 3.74 4.87
CA ASN A 60 -3.59 4.22 3.75
C ASN A 60 -2.85 5.29 2.94
N SER A 61 -2.17 6.23 3.59
CA SER A 61 -1.39 7.28 2.89
C SER A 61 -0.23 6.71 2.06
N ILE A 62 0.38 5.59 2.48
CA ILE A 62 1.41 4.90 1.68
C ILE A 62 0.75 4.17 0.51
N ARG A 63 -0.37 3.47 0.75
CA ARG A 63 -1.11 2.75 -0.30
C ARG A 63 -1.52 3.68 -1.44
N GLU A 64 -2.10 4.84 -1.12
CA GLU A 64 -2.51 5.83 -2.11
C GLU A 64 -1.32 6.40 -2.89
N ARG A 65 -0.22 6.73 -2.20
CA ARG A 65 1.03 7.17 -2.83
C ARG A 65 1.61 6.13 -3.80
N LEU A 66 1.56 4.84 -3.44
CA LEU A 66 2.00 3.73 -4.31
C LEU A 66 1.09 3.56 -5.53
N LEU A 67 -0.23 3.65 -5.36
CA LEU A 67 -1.18 3.57 -6.48
C LEU A 67 -0.93 4.69 -7.50
N VAL A 68 -0.79 5.93 -7.03
CA VAL A 68 -0.46 7.09 -7.89
C VAL A 68 0.89 6.91 -8.59
N LEU A 69 1.90 6.33 -7.91
CA LEU A 69 3.17 6.00 -8.55
C LEU A 69 2.98 4.98 -9.68
N PHE A 70 2.21 3.91 -9.47
CA PHE A 70 1.96 2.89 -10.49
C PHE A 70 1.19 3.45 -11.70
N GLU A 71 0.15 4.26 -11.47
CA GLU A 71 -0.56 4.98 -12.54
C GLU A 71 0.40 5.88 -13.34
N GLY A 72 1.23 6.67 -12.65
CA GLY A 72 2.26 7.52 -13.28
C GLY A 72 3.35 6.72 -14.02
N PHE A 73 3.60 5.48 -13.62
CA PHE A 73 4.56 4.57 -14.28
C PHE A 73 3.98 3.92 -15.53
N GLN A 74 2.67 3.66 -15.56
CA GLN A 74 1.95 3.12 -16.71
C GLN A 74 1.52 4.20 -17.73
N ALA A 75 1.56 5.47 -17.34
CA ALA A 75 1.14 6.59 -18.18
C ALA A 75 1.92 6.66 -19.52
N PRO A 76 1.23 6.77 -20.69
CA PRO A 76 1.84 6.62 -22.02
C PRO A 76 2.75 7.78 -22.43
N ASN A 77 2.61 8.94 -21.78
CA ASN A 77 3.51 10.09 -21.92
C ASN A 77 4.83 9.92 -21.15
N ASN A 78 4.89 8.99 -20.20
CA ASN A 78 6.09 8.66 -19.45
C ASN A 78 6.86 7.55 -20.17
N ALA A 79 7.62 7.89 -21.21
CA ALA A 79 8.33 6.92 -22.05
C ALA A 79 9.82 6.73 -21.70
N ASN A 80 10.42 7.65 -20.94
CA ASN A 80 11.84 7.58 -20.59
C ASN A 80 12.05 6.65 -19.37
N ILE A 81 12.76 5.54 -19.58
CA ILE A 81 13.02 4.54 -18.55
C ILE A 81 14.01 5.02 -17.47
N GLU A 82 14.98 5.87 -17.79
CA GLU A 82 15.94 6.42 -16.82
C GLU A 82 15.22 7.36 -15.86
N ALA A 83 14.43 8.30 -16.40
CA ALA A 83 13.62 9.21 -15.59
C ALA A 83 12.59 8.48 -14.71
N LYS A 84 12.06 7.34 -15.18
CA LYS A 84 11.22 6.44 -14.38
C LYS A 84 11.97 5.82 -13.22
N ILE A 85 13.14 5.25 -13.47
CA ILE A 85 13.98 4.61 -12.44
C ILE A 85 14.38 5.65 -11.39
N ASP A 86 14.85 6.83 -11.81
CA ASP A 86 15.19 7.92 -10.90
C ASP A 86 13.99 8.36 -10.06
N MET A 87 12.82 8.58 -10.68
CA MET A 87 11.60 8.97 -9.96
C MET A 87 11.17 7.91 -8.93
N THR A 88 11.19 6.63 -9.31
CA THR A 88 10.86 5.51 -8.40
C THR A 88 11.87 5.38 -7.28
N LEU A 89 13.17 5.55 -7.55
CA LEU A 89 14.22 5.45 -6.54
C LEU A 89 14.09 6.57 -5.50
N ASN A 90 13.95 7.82 -5.95
CA ASN A 90 13.68 8.96 -5.05
C ASN A 90 12.39 8.76 -4.22
N PHE A 91 11.34 8.21 -4.83
CA PHE A 91 10.10 7.89 -4.10
C PHE A 91 10.30 6.82 -3.03
N LEU A 92 11.04 5.76 -3.33
CA LEU A 92 11.32 4.67 -2.39
C LEU A 92 12.22 5.12 -1.25
N GLU A 93 13.26 5.94 -1.52
CA GLU A 93 14.11 6.56 -0.50
C GLU A 93 13.30 7.46 0.45
N TYR A 94 12.45 8.33 -0.10
CA TYR A 94 11.53 9.15 0.71
C TYR A 94 10.56 8.29 1.53
N THR A 95 9.97 7.26 0.92
CA THR A 95 9.02 6.37 1.61
C THR A 95 9.70 5.63 2.76
N LEU A 96 10.91 5.10 2.55
CA LEU A 96 11.72 4.48 3.60
C LEU A 96 12.00 5.45 4.74
N ALA A 97 12.45 6.68 4.45
CA ALA A 97 12.69 7.70 5.48
C ALA A 97 11.40 8.04 6.27
N THR A 98 10.23 8.06 5.63
CA THR A 98 8.95 8.24 6.35
C THR A 98 8.55 7.02 7.19
N ILE A 99 9.02 5.82 6.86
CA ILE A 99 8.83 4.61 7.68
C ILE A 99 9.74 4.65 8.89
N ASP A 100 11.02 4.98 8.72
CA ASP A 100 11.98 5.12 9.82
C ASP A 100 11.50 6.18 10.83
N GLU A 101 11.02 7.35 10.37
CA GLU A 101 10.44 8.38 11.24
C GLU A 101 9.18 7.90 11.99
N ARG A 102 8.36 7.05 11.35
CA ARG A 102 7.16 6.47 11.98
C ARG A 102 7.53 5.41 13.03
N VAL A 103 8.49 4.53 12.73
CA VAL A 103 9.01 3.53 13.67
C VAL A 103 9.63 4.22 14.88
N GLU A 104 10.48 5.23 14.69
CA GLU A 104 11.12 5.98 15.78
C GLU A 104 10.07 6.64 16.71
N LYS A 105 8.96 7.16 16.15
CA LYS A 105 7.84 7.70 16.94
C LYS A 105 7.10 6.62 17.73
N LEU A 106 6.92 5.42 17.18
CA LEU A 106 6.26 4.31 17.86
C LEU A 106 7.15 3.74 18.98
N GLU A 107 8.46 3.59 18.75
CA GLU A 107 9.41 3.13 19.78
C GLU A 107 9.50 4.13 20.95
N ARG A 108 9.57 5.43 20.65
CA ARG A 108 9.55 6.50 21.68
C ARG A 108 8.20 6.62 22.40
N GLY A 109 7.08 6.35 21.72
CA GLY A 109 5.74 6.38 22.30
C GLY A 109 5.41 5.16 23.17
N ASN A 110 6.16 4.06 23.01
CA ASN A 110 6.01 2.82 23.76
C ASN A 110 6.99 2.69 24.94
N SER A 111 7.71 3.76 25.30
CA SER A 111 8.74 3.79 26.37
C SER A 111 8.29 4.57 27.62
#